data_AF-A0A7G8W2G0-F1
#
_entry.id   AF-A0A7G8W2G0-F1
#
_cell.length_a   1.000
_cell.length_b   1.000
_cell.length_c   1.000
_cell.angle_alpha   90.00
_cell.angle_beta   90.00
_cell.angle_gamma   90.00
#
_symmetry.space_group_name_H-M   'P 1'
#
loop_
_entity.id
_entity.type
_entity.pdbx_description
1 polymer ?
#
loop_
_entity_poly.entity_id
_entity_poly.type
_entity_poly.pdbx_seq_one_letter_code
_entity_poly.pdbx_strand_id
1 'polypeptide(L)'
;MQKQLSNIVLRLVVRHPTLTLEDITLAVAHEPEIGHSVGLMRRAPTGERLAGFYADSLWGRSEELMTQKDPFRSAVELFEKLEANGANFKMLKELKTLTNLWIDIFDVSNVGGVLSLETMSFFQTRNIGLGVELFHNQSQA
;
A
#
# COMPACT_ATOMS: atom_id res chain seq x y z
N MET A 1 3.07 -23.98 21.42
CA MET A 1 2.62 -23.97 20.01
C MET A 1 2.82 -22.55 19.50
N GLN A 2 3.92 -22.29 18.78
CA GLN A 2 4.17 -20.96 18.20
C GLN A 2 3.27 -20.81 16.99
N LYS A 3 2.42 -19.77 17.02
CA LYS A 3 1.55 -19.40 15.90
C LYS A 3 2.47 -18.94 14.77
N GLN A 4 2.60 -19.75 13.72
CA GLN A 4 3.25 -19.28 12.49
C GLN A 4 2.26 -18.31 11.84
N LEU A 5 2.58 -17.03 11.98
CA LEU A 5 1.81 -15.92 11.45
C LEU A 5 2.10 -15.88 9.94
N SER A 6 1.05 -15.80 9.14
CA SER A 6 1.17 -15.77 7.68
C SER A 6 1.97 -14.58 7.20
N ASN A 7 2.85 -14.82 6.22
CA ASN A 7 3.77 -13.84 5.69
C ASN A 7 3.16 -13.07 4.50
N ILE A 8 2.03 -12.39 4.70
CA ILE A 8 1.46 -11.51 3.66
C ILE A 8 1.37 -10.10 4.23
N VAL A 9 1.93 -9.13 3.51
CA VAL A 9 1.84 -7.71 3.83
C VAL A 9 1.11 -7.01 2.69
N LEU A 10 0.02 -6.32 3.02
CA LEU A 10 -0.67 -5.43 2.11
C LEU A 10 -0.09 -4.03 2.23
N ARG A 11 0.57 -3.53 1.20
CA ARG A 11 1.23 -2.23 1.21
C ARG A 11 0.54 -1.28 0.24
N LEU A 12 -0.22 -0.33 0.80
CA LEU A 12 -0.89 0.74 0.06
C LEU A 12 0.08 1.90 -0.12
N VAL A 13 0.25 2.34 -1.37
CA VAL A 13 1.09 3.47 -1.75
C VAL A 13 0.29 4.43 -2.61
N VAL A 14 0.32 5.71 -2.26
CA VAL A 14 -0.25 6.80 -3.05
C VAL A 14 0.87 7.77 -3.42
N ARG A 15 0.97 8.12 -4.70
CA ARG A 15 1.92 9.11 -5.22
C ARG A 15 1.23 10.21 -6.00
N HIS A 16 1.76 11.43 -5.90
CA HIS A 16 1.31 12.56 -6.70
C HIS A 16 2.43 13.59 -6.92
N PRO A 17 2.58 14.16 -8.13
CA PRO A 17 3.67 15.09 -8.43
C PRO A 17 3.53 16.48 -7.79
N THR A 18 2.34 16.87 -7.33
CA THR A 18 2.11 18.25 -6.83
C THR A 18 1.30 18.35 -5.56
N LEU A 19 0.66 17.27 -5.10
CA LEU A 19 -0.11 17.30 -3.86
C LEU A 19 0.86 17.09 -2.72
N THR A 20 0.62 17.73 -1.59
CA THR A 20 1.43 17.50 -0.39
C THR A 20 1.07 16.18 0.27
N LEU A 21 1.88 15.72 1.21
CA LEU A 21 1.56 14.57 2.04
C LEU A 21 0.26 14.80 2.83
N GLU A 22 0.02 16.03 3.30
CA GLU A 22 -1.18 16.42 4.04
C GLU A 22 -2.45 16.29 3.18
N ASP A 23 -2.41 16.76 1.93
CA ASP A 23 -3.54 16.62 0.99
C ASP A 23 -3.90 15.15 0.78
N ILE A 24 -2.89 14.29 0.65
CA ILE A 24 -3.09 12.85 0.48
C ILE A 24 -3.63 12.22 1.77
N THR A 25 -3.07 12.56 2.93
CA THR A 25 -3.53 12.10 4.25
C THR A 25 -5.00 12.46 4.49
N LEU A 26 -5.42 13.68 4.12
CA LEU A 26 -6.81 14.12 4.21
C LEU A 26 -7.73 13.27 3.33
N ALA A 27 -7.30 12.92 2.11
CA ALA A 27 -8.08 12.10 1.20
C ALA A 27 -8.15 10.62 1.62
N VAL A 28 -7.09 10.08 2.22
CA VAL A 28 -7.05 8.70 2.74
C VAL A 28 -7.70 8.61 4.12
N ALA A 29 -7.83 9.72 4.86
CA ALA A 29 -8.33 9.79 6.23
C ALA A 29 -7.55 8.92 7.24
N HIS A 30 -6.28 8.64 6.94
CA HIS A 30 -5.39 7.86 7.79
C HIS A 30 -3.97 8.39 7.73
N GLU A 31 -3.27 8.27 8.85
CA GLU A 31 -1.84 8.59 8.92
C GLU A 31 -1.00 7.57 8.12
N PRO A 32 0.02 8.05 7.39
CA PRO A 32 1.01 7.19 6.76
C PRO A 32 2.00 6.64 7.79
N GLU A 33 2.55 5.47 7.50
CA GLU A 33 3.75 4.95 8.18
C GLU A 33 5.02 5.55 7.58
N ILE A 34 5.00 5.74 6.27
CA ILE A 34 6.08 6.35 5.51
C ILE A 34 5.53 7.44 4.60
N GLY A 35 6.24 8.54 4.49
CA GLY A 35 5.86 9.54 3.51
C GLY A 35 6.81 10.71 3.41
N HIS A 36 6.63 11.46 2.33
CA HIS A 36 7.28 12.75 2.11
C HIS A 36 6.39 13.61 1.22
N SER A 37 6.58 14.93 1.32
CA SER A 37 5.96 15.88 0.40
C SER A 37 6.94 16.26 -0.72
N VAL A 38 6.39 16.50 -1.90
CA VAL A 38 7.07 17.12 -3.03
C VAL A 38 7.75 18.42 -2.58
N GLY A 39 8.95 18.67 -3.12
CA GLY A 39 9.72 19.88 -2.83
C GLY A 39 10.43 19.87 -1.48
N LEU A 40 10.20 18.89 -0.60
CA LEU A 40 10.99 18.73 0.62
C LEU A 40 12.37 18.14 0.33
N MET A 41 13.35 18.53 1.16
CA MET A 41 14.71 18.00 1.08
C MET A 41 14.70 16.48 1.27
N ARG A 42 15.40 15.77 0.38
CA ARG A 42 15.49 14.30 0.47
C ARG A 42 16.20 13.87 1.76
N ARG A 43 15.78 12.74 2.31
CA ARG A 43 16.37 12.17 3.52
C ARG A 43 16.61 10.68 3.39
N ALA A 44 17.72 10.20 3.95
CA ALA A 44 17.96 8.79 4.15
C ALA A 44 17.03 8.23 5.24
N PRO A 45 16.85 6.91 5.33
CA PRO A 45 16.12 6.29 6.45
C PRO A 45 16.69 6.67 7.83
N THR A 46 17.99 6.96 7.91
CA THR A 46 18.67 7.44 9.12
C THR A 46 18.40 8.92 9.45
N GLY A 47 17.67 9.63 8.59
CA GLY A 47 17.34 11.06 8.74
C GLY A 47 18.36 12.03 8.11
N GLU A 48 19.52 11.52 7.66
CA GLU A 48 20.56 12.31 6.97
C GLU A 48 20.00 12.98 5.71
N ARG A 49 20.39 14.23 5.47
CA ARG A 49 19.98 14.96 4.26
C ARG A 49 20.70 14.39 3.04
N LEU A 50 19.93 14.09 2.01
CA LEU A 50 20.45 13.71 0.70
C LEU A 50 20.40 14.91 -0.25
N ALA A 51 21.22 14.89 -1.30
CA ALA A 51 21.20 15.93 -2.31
C ALA A 51 19.85 15.97 -3.06
N GLY A 52 19.32 17.18 -3.23
CA GLY A 52 18.10 17.46 -3.99
C GLY A 52 16.80 17.37 -3.18
N PHE A 53 15.70 17.53 -3.91
CA PHE A 53 14.34 17.56 -3.36
C PHE A 53 13.51 16.40 -3.93
N TYR A 54 12.46 16.00 -3.21
CA TYR A 54 11.51 15.03 -3.73
C TYR A 54 10.74 15.62 -4.92
N ALA A 55 10.67 14.84 -6.02
CA ALA A 55 9.98 15.24 -7.25
C ALA A 55 8.46 14.98 -7.18
N ASP A 56 8.04 14.13 -6.25
CA ASP A 56 6.66 13.77 -5.96
C ASP A 56 6.44 13.68 -4.44
N SER A 57 5.19 13.55 -4.04
CA SER A 57 4.81 13.12 -2.71
C SER A 57 4.56 11.62 -2.70
N LEU A 58 4.90 11.00 -1.57
CA LEU A 58 4.65 9.59 -1.29
C LEU A 58 3.88 9.50 0.03
N TRP A 59 2.76 8.79 0.01
CA TRP A 59 2.06 8.32 1.20
C TRP A 59 2.07 6.79 1.17
N GLY A 60 2.47 6.15 2.26
CA GLY A 60 2.55 4.70 2.33
C GLY A 60 2.13 4.15 3.69
N ARG A 61 1.41 3.02 3.67
CA ARG A 61 0.98 2.28 4.86
C ARG A 61 0.89 0.80 4.55
N SER A 62 1.26 -0.02 5.54
CA SER A 62 1.23 -1.47 5.45
C SER A 62 0.20 -2.06 6.42
N GLU A 63 -0.40 -3.19 6.06
CA GLU A 63 -1.20 -4.01 6.97
C GLU A 63 -0.73 -5.47 6.87
N GLU A 64 -0.22 -6.00 7.97
CA GLU A 64 0.19 -7.40 8.07
C GLU A 64 -1.04 -8.30 8.23
N LEU A 65 -1.14 -9.32 7.38
CA LEU A 65 -2.24 -10.29 7.45
C LEU A 65 -1.81 -11.51 8.26
N MET A 66 -2.44 -11.69 9.40
CA MET A 66 -2.22 -12.83 10.31
C MET A 66 -3.12 -14.03 10.00
N THR A 67 -3.47 -14.26 8.73
CA THR A 67 -4.32 -15.36 8.28
C THR A 67 -3.87 -16.02 6.96
N GLN A 68 -4.16 -17.30 6.76
CA GLN A 68 -4.11 -18.00 5.46
C GLN A 68 -5.24 -17.59 4.49
N LYS A 69 -5.70 -16.34 4.54
CA LYS A 69 -6.82 -15.87 3.69
C LYS A 69 -6.34 -15.67 2.24
N ASP A 70 -7.30 -15.70 1.32
CA ASP A 70 -7.12 -15.22 -0.04
C ASP A 70 -6.62 -13.76 -0.01
N PRO A 71 -5.40 -13.48 -0.51
CA PRO A 71 -4.80 -12.15 -0.42
C PRO A 71 -5.61 -11.08 -1.15
N PHE A 72 -6.31 -11.43 -2.23
CA PHE A 72 -7.13 -10.48 -2.98
C PHE A 72 -8.41 -10.15 -2.23
N ARG A 73 -9.02 -11.12 -1.54
CA ARG A 73 -10.16 -10.84 -0.66
C ARG A 73 -9.75 -9.96 0.51
N SER A 74 -8.61 -10.24 1.14
CA SER A 74 -8.10 -9.40 2.23
C SER A 74 -7.75 -7.98 1.76
N ALA A 75 -7.26 -7.83 0.54
CA ALA A 75 -7.09 -6.52 -0.08
C ALA A 75 -8.41 -5.76 -0.21
N VAL A 76 -9.49 -6.40 -0.68
CA VAL A 76 -10.82 -5.77 -0.72
C VAL A 76 -11.29 -5.38 0.68
N GLU A 77 -11.17 -6.27 1.66
CA GLU A 77 -11.54 -6.00 3.06
C GLU A 77 -10.78 -4.79 3.64
N LEU A 78 -9.50 -4.61 3.28
CA LEU A 78 -8.72 -3.43 3.65
C LEU A 78 -9.36 -2.15 3.09
N PHE A 79 -9.68 -2.10 1.80
CA PHE A 79 -10.28 -0.91 1.21
C PHE A 79 -11.69 -0.63 1.75
N GLU A 80 -12.53 -1.65 1.95
CA GLU A 80 -13.84 -1.51 2.59
C GLU A 80 -13.70 -0.89 4.00
N LYS A 81 -12.72 -1.36 4.79
CA LYS A 81 -12.40 -0.82 6.11
C LYS A 81 -11.91 0.63 6.05
N LEU A 82 -11.03 0.97 5.10
CA LEU A 82 -10.54 2.34 4.93
C LEU A 82 -11.69 3.28 4.54
N GLU A 83 -12.54 2.88 3.60
CA GLU A 83 -13.72 3.66 3.17
C GLU A 83 -14.71 3.86 4.32
N ALA A 84 -14.96 2.82 5.13
CA ALA A 84 -15.80 2.92 6.31
C ALA A 84 -15.25 3.91 7.37
N ASN A 85 -13.94 4.16 7.38
CA ASN A 85 -13.27 5.12 8.25
C ASN A 85 -13.04 6.49 7.60
N GLY A 86 -13.64 6.75 6.43
CA GLY A 86 -13.63 8.07 5.79
C GLY A 86 -12.65 8.21 4.63
N ALA A 87 -11.91 7.16 4.26
CA ALA A 87 -11.07 7.21 3.06
C ALA A 87 -11.92 7.45 1.81
N ASN A 88 -11.47 8.36 0.95
CA ASN A 88 -12.18 8.73 -0.27
C ASN A 88 -11.33 8.41 -1.50
N PHE A 89 -11.32 7.14 -1.91
CA PHE A 89 -10.57 6.69 -3.09
C PHE A 89 -11.11 7.28 -4.40
N LYS A 90 -12.37 7.72 -4.42
CA LYS A 90 -12.92 8.47 -5.55
C LYS A 90 -12.26 9.84 -5.67
N MET A 91 -12.07 10.55 -4.55
CA MET A 91 -11.33 11.82 -4.53
C MET A 91 -9.88 11.62 -4.99
N LEU A 92 -9.19 10.58 -4.51
CA LEU A 92 -7.83 10.24 -4.97
C LEU A 92 -7.77 10.03 -6.49
N LYS A 93 -8.76 9.33 -7.05
CA LYS A 93 -8.91 9.17 -8.50
C LYS A 93 -9.14 10.48 -9.24
N GLU A 94 -10.01 11.36 -8.73
CA GLU A 94 -10.27 12.68 -9.33
C GLU A 94 -9.04 13.58 -9.28
N LEU A 95 -8.25 13.46 -8.22
CA LEU A 95 -6.94 14.08 -8.04
C LEU A 95 -5.84 13.44 -8.89
N LYS A 96 -6.15 12.42 -9.70
CA LYS A 96 -5.21 11.72 -10.58
C LYS A 96 -3.98 11.17 -9.84
N THR A 97 -4.16 10.73 -8.60
CA THR A 97 -3.09 10.06 -7.86
C THR A 97 -2.77 8.71 -8.48
N LEU A 98 -1.50 8.32 -8.37
CA LEU A 98 -1.09 6.96 -8.62
C LEU A 98 -1.25 6.16 -7.32
N THR A 99 -2.34 5.42 -7.22
CA THR A 99 -2.66 4.58 -6.06
C THR A 99 -2.36 3.12 -6.40
N ASN A 100 -1.44 2.49 -5.67
CA ASN A 100 -1.09 1.08 -5.85
C ASN A 100 -1.23 0.32 -4.54
N LEU A 101 -1.78 -0.89 -4.62
CA LEU A 101 -1.68 -1.88 -3.57
C LEU A 101 -0.66 -2.94 -3.99
N TRP A 102 0.35 -3.16 -3.14
CA TRP A 102 1.28 -4.28 -3.27
C TRP A 102 0.89 -5.37 -2.28
N ILE A 103 0.86 -6.61 -2.76
CA ILE A 103 0.67 -7.81 -1.96
C ILE A 103 2.04 -8.48 -1.88
N ASP A 104 2.74 -8.25 -0.77
CA ASP A 104 4.07 -8.78 -0.53
C ASP A 104 3.93 -10.13 0.19
N ILE A 105 4.44 -11.23 -0.39
CA ILE A 105 4.34 -12.59 0.15
C ILE A 105 5.75 -13.09 0.50
N PHE A 106 6.01 -13.40 1.78
CA PHE A 106 7.33 -13.79 2.30
C PHE A 106 7.44 -15.25 2.77
N ASP A 107 6.52 -16.17 2.41
CA ASP A 107 6.55 -17.57 2.88
C ASP A 107 6.91 -18.61 1.82
N VAL A 108 7.36 -19.77 2.31
CA VAL A 108 7.62 -21.03 1.59
C VAL A 108 6.37 -21.92 1.53
N SER A 109 5.22 -21.46 2.05
CA SER A 109 3.96 -22.19 2.05
C SER A 109 3.09 -21.85 0.83
N ASN A 110 2.13 -22.73 0.52
CA ASN A 110 1.18 -22.54 -0.58
C ASN A 110 0.16 -21.45 -0.22
N VAL A 111 0.55 -20.19 -0.41
CA VAL A 111 -0.36 -19.04 -0.40
C VAL A 111 -0.91 -18.86 -1.81
N GLY A 112 -2.24 -18.78 -1.92
CA GLY A 112 -2.91 -18.57 -3.20
C GLY A 112 -4.23 -17.84 -3.03
N GLY A 113 -4.65 -17.19 -4.11
CA GLY A 113 -5.94 -16.53 -4.22
C GLY A 113 -6.30 -16.41 -5.68
N VAL A 114 -7.59 -16.18 -5.96
CA VAL A 114 -8.06 -15.98 -7.33
C VAL A 114 -8.49 -14.53 -7.48
N LEU A 115 -7.81 -13.81 -8.36
CA LEU A 115 -8.23 -12.47 -8.76
C LEU A 115 -9.46 -12.59 -9.68
N SER A 116 -10.64 -12.59 -9.06
CA SER A 116 -11.91 -12.65 -9.78
C SER A 116 -12.20 -11.36 -10.55
N LEU A 117 -13.07 -11.43 -11.56
CA LEU A 117 -13.51 -10.25 -12.30
C LEU A 117 -14.18 -9.19 -11.40
N GLU A 118 -14.89 -9.64 -10.37
CA GLU A 118 -15.50 -8.75 -9.37
C GLU A 118 -14.43 -7.96 -8.61
N THR A 119 -13.39 -8.64 -8.13
CA THR A 119 -12.27 -8.01 -7.44
C THR A 119 -11.48 -7.08 -8.36
N MET A 120 -11.28 -7.45 -9.63
CA MET A 120 -10.66 -6.55 -10.61
C MET A 120 -11.48 -5.27 -10.83
N SER A 121 -12.81 -5.41 -10.96
CA SER A 121 -13.72 -4.27 -11.11
C SER A 121 -13.70 -3.37 -9.87
N PHE A 122 -13.64 -3.97 -8.67
CA PHE A 122 -13.50 -3.24 -7.41
C PHE A 122 -12.26 -2.33 -7.40
N PHE A 123 -11.09 -2.83 -7.83
CA PHE A 123 -9.88 -2.02 -7.91
C PHE A 123 -9.93 -1.00 -9.05
N GLN A 124 -10.42 -1.38 -10.23
CA GLN A 124 -10.52 -0.50 -11.39
C GLN A 124 -11.39 0.72 -11.12
N THR A 125 -12.56 0.54 -10.50
CA THR A 125 -13.49 1.64 -10.18
C THR A 125 -12.84 2.70 -9.31
N ARG A 126 -11.94 2.29 -8.42
CA ARG A 126 -11.16 3.11 -7.48
C ARG A 126 -9.81 3.59 -8.01
N ASN A 127 -9.46 3.24 -9.25
CA ASN A 127 -8.15 3.55 -9.86
C ASN A 127 -6.97 3.01 -9.04
N ILE A 128 -7.11 1.80 -8.51
CA ILE A 128 -6.07 1.11 -7.73
C ILE A 128 -5.31 0.17 -8.67
N GLY A 129 -4.01 0.42 -8.82
CA GLY A 129 -3.08 -0.54 -9.41
C GLY A 129 -2.80 -1.66 -8.42
N LEU A 130 -2.63 -2.88 -8.92
CA LEU A 130 -2.35 -4.06 -8.10
C LEU A 130 -1.01 -4.64 -8.51
N GLY A 131 -0.15 -4.88 -7.53
CA GLY A 131 1.11 -5.59 -7.70
C GLY A 131 1.21 -6.75 -6.71
N VAL A 132 1.89 -7.81 -7.12
CA VAL A 132 2.18 -8.95 -6.25
C VAL A 132 3.70 -9.14 -6.26
N GLU A 133 4.32 -9.12 -5.09
CA GLU A 133 5.75 -9.32 -4.92
C GLU A 133 5.99 -10.60 -4.11
N LEU A 134 6.85 -11.47 -4.63
CA LEU A 134 7.19 -12.75 -4.01
C LEU A 134 8.62 -12.69 -3.48
N PHE A 135 8.77 -12.82 -2.17
CA PHE A 135 10.05 -12.81 -1.50
C PHE A 135 10.40 -14.23 -1.06
N HIS A 136 11.50 -14.74 -1.58
CA HIS A 136 12.05 -16.00 -1.09
C HIS A 136 12.81 -15.73 0.19
N ASN A 137 12.52 -16.52 1.22
CA ASN A 137 13.32 -16.51 2.44
C ASN A 137 14.72 -17.01 2.06
N GLN A 138 15.66 -16.10 1.81
CA GLN A 138 17.07 -16.44 1.71
C GLN A 138 17.53 -16.72 3.13
N SER A 139 17.39 -17.98 3.56
CA SER A 139 18.11 -18.50 4.71
C SER A 139 19.56 -18.08 4.55
N GLN A 140 20.07 -17.23 5.44
CA GLN A 140 21.50 -16.96 5.51
C GLN A 140 22.19 -18.31 5.69
N ALA A 141 22.97 -18.71 4.68
CA ALA A 141 23.84 -19.88 4.73
C ALA A 141 24.99 -19.65 5.71
#